data_AF-A0A1E7X447-F1
#
_entry.id   AF-A0A1E7X447-F1
#
_cell.length_a   1.000
_cell.length_b   1.000
_cell.length_c   1.000
_cell.angle_alpha   90.00
_cell.angle_beta   90.00
_cell.angle_gamma   90.00
#
_symmetry.space_group_name_H-M   'P 1'
#
loop_
_entity.id
_entity.type
_entity.pdbx_description
1 polymer ?
#
loop_
_entity_poly.entity_id
_entity_poly.type
_entity_poly.pdbx_seq_one_letter_code
_entity_poly.pdbx_strand_id
1 'polypeptide(L)'
;MKKILRNVIPLLLASACAAAAGQTTGLTNTIPACRMPAGKVLPDKYYALAKAKNAFNWVAAATRGDGVVEGNGWERVDGSEMHDWFSFYRIDLNGDGLCDWYLNAAAPMSTGGDRESINTLYLGRAAGWTRIGADVPQDKPDGLGYGKTSAQQRQFLFGEEPSVIHDAVRKVNYVVAALYSRNGQRSGRPGYRIFDWDADRNTLRLLDKWEPGSKAAQVYAYFKAHGARMRAPAATAASDTIQAFDPDVEAFELEQACDPQSALRSFPEANGVVSKYLLVRCKH
;
A
#
# COMPACT_ATOMS: atom_id res chain seq x y z
N MET A 1 56.45 -56.68 6.53
CA MET A 1 55.67 -56.16 5.38
C MET A 1 55.30 -54.71 5.65
N LYS A 2 55.88 -53.77 4.90
CA LYS A 2 55.52 -52.34 4.88
C LYS A 2 54.89 -52.08 3.51
N LYS A 3 53.72 -51.45 3.46
CA LYS A 3 53.31 -50.54 2.38
C LYS A 3 52.28 -49.56 2.92
N ILE A 4 52.71 -48.31 3.03
CA ILE A 4 51.92 -47.11 3.25
C ILE A 4 51.32 -46.74 1.89
N LEU A 5 50.05 -46.35 1.85
CA LEU A 5 49.54 -45.38 0.87
C LEU A 5 48.32 -44.66 1.43
N ARG A 6 48.53 -43.36 1.69
CA ARG A 6 47.53 -42.30 1.84
C ARG A 6 46.75 -42.15 0.54
N ASN A 7 45.47 -41.78 0.63
CA ASN A 7 44.77 -40.81 -0.24
C ASN A 7 43.44 -40.45 0.45
N VAL A 8 43.34 -39.28 1.08
CA VAL A 8 42.76 -38.03 0.53
C VAL A 8 41.22 -38.06 0.47
N ILE A 9 40.63 -37.28 1.37
CA ILE A 9 39.24 -36.87 1.47
C ILE A 9 38.86 -35.98 0.27
N PRO A 10 37.60 -36.06 -0.20
CA PRO A 10 36.79 -34.84 -0.35
C PRO A 10 35.47 -35.01 0.43
N LEU A 11 35.24 -34.20 1.47
CA LEU A 11 34.34 -33.05 1.42
C LEU A 11 33.11 -33.29 0.54
N LEU A 12 32.08 -33.92 1.12
CA LEU A 12 30.70 -33.79 0.67
C LEU A 12 29.98 -32.81 1.62
N LEU A 13 30.23 -31.53 1.36
CA LEU A 13 29.36 -30.43 1.78
C LEU A 13 28.41 -30.12 0.63
N ALA A 14 27.18 -29.76 1.00
CA ALA A 14 26.17 -29.10 0.18
C ALA A 14 25.46 -29.95 -0.88
N SER A 15 24.39 -30.62 -0.47
CA SER A 15 23.18 -30.79 -1.29
C SER A 15 21.95 -30.96 -0.39
N ALA A 16 21.77 -30.08 0.58
CA ALA A 16 20.43 -29.77 1.07
C ALA A 16 19.78 -28.87 0.02
N CYS A 17 19.43 -29.47 -1.14
CA CYS A 17 18.56 -28.82 -2.09
C CYS A 17 17.28 -28.44 -1.36
N ALA A 18 17.00 -27.14 -1.35
CA ALA A 18 15.72 -26.58 -1.01
C ALA A 18 14.64 -27.21 -1.91
N ALA A 19 14.06 -28.31 -1.45
CA ALA A 19 12.72 -28.70 -1.86
C ALA A 19 11.73 -27.94 -0.99
N ALA A 20 11.70 -26.61 -1.14
CA ALA A 20 10.48 -25.89 -0.87
C ALA A 20 9.50 -26.40 -1.93
N ALA A 21 8.70 -27.39 -1.55
CA ALA A 21 7.65 -27.95 -2.38
C ALA A 21 6.92 -26.80 -3.06
N GLY A 22 6.98 -26.80 -4.39
CA GLY A 22 6.28 -25.83 -5.22
C GLY A 22 4.78 -25.94 -4.94
N GLN A 23 4.32 -25.20 -3.94
CA GLN A 23 2.99 -24.64 -4.02
C GLN A 23 3.03 -23.79 -5.27
N THR A 24 2.35 -24.22 -6.33
CA THR A 24 1.98 -23.34 -7.43
C THR A 24 1.35 -22.13 -6.78
N THR A 25 2.11 -21.04 -6.70
CA THR A 25 1.61 -19.80 -6.14
C THR A 25 0.51 -19.38 -7.08
N GLY A 26 -0.75 -19.46 -6.64
CA GLY A 26 -1.90 -18.95 -7.40
C GLY A 26 -1.90 -17.43 -7.54
N LEU A 27 -0.74 -16.79 -7.33
CA LEU A 27 -0.54 -15.36 -7.38
C LEU A 27 -0.57 -14.92 -8.85
N THR A 28 -1.34 -13.88 -9.12
CA THR A 28 -1.55 -13.37 -10.46
C THR A 28 -1.81 -11.87 -10.46
N ASN A 29 -1.37 -11.20 -11.51
CA ASN A 29 -1.74 -9.82 -11.82
C ASN A 29 -3.09 -9.71 -12.56
N THR A 30 -3.73 -10.85 -12.84
CA THR A 30 -5.10 -10.89 -13.37
C THR A 30 -6.10 -10.73 -12.22
N ILE A 31 -6.51 -9.50 -11.97
CA ILE A 31 -7.43 -9.16 -10.89
C ILE A 31 -8.88 -9.37 -11.37
N PRO A 32 -9.68 -10.22 -10.69
CA PRO A 32 -11.10 -10.41 -11.01
C PRO A 32 -11.87 -9.09 -11.09
N ALA A 33 -12.92 -9.06 -11.91
CA ALA A 33 -13.79 -7.90 -11.97
C ALA A 33 -14.67 -7.82 -10.73
N CYS A 34 -14.64 -6.66 -10.08
CA CYS A 34 -15.58 -6.31 -9.03
C CYS A 34 -16.74 -5.50 -9.60
N ARG A 35 -17.88 -5.51 -8.90
CA ARG A 35 -19.06 -4.74 -9.21
C ARG A 35 -19.19 -3.57 -8.25
N MET A 36 -19.33 -2.37 -8.80
CA MET A 36 -19.63 -1.17 -8.00
C MET A 36 -20.96 -1.34 -7.25
N PRO A 37 -21.06 -0.88 -5.99
CA PRO A 37 -22.31 -0.91 -5.23
C PRO A 37 -23.44 -0.13 -5.93
N ALA A 38 -24.68 -0.37 -5.50
CA ALA A 38 -25.83 0.37 -6.02
C ALA A 38 -25.75 1.86 -5.63
N GLY A 39 -26.39 2.74 -6.40
CA GLY A 39 -26.39 4.18 -6.14
C GLY A 39 -25.22 4.94 -6.80
N LYS A 40 -24.69 5.94 -6.08
CA LYS A 40 -23.63 6.83 -6.60
C LYS A 40 -22.25 6.14 -6.64
N VAL A 41 -21.43 6.55 -7.61
CA VAL A 41 -20.09 6.00 -7.87
C VAL A 41 -19.13 6.27 -6.73
N LEU A 42 -19.20 7.47 -6.14
CA LEU A 42 -18.37 7.89 -5.02
C LEU A 42 -19.19 8.04 -3.73
N PRO A 43 -18.54 8.15 -2.55
CA PRO A 43 -19.23 8.42 -1.29
C PRO A 43 -20.02 9.74 -1.31
N ASP A 44 -21.21 9.75 -0.73
CA ASP A 44 -22.16 10.86 -0.83
C ASP A 44 -21.61 12.22 -0.37
N LYS A 45 -20.73 12.21 0.64
CA LYS A 45 -20.10 13.43 1.17
C LYS A 45 -19.40 14.24 0.08
N TYR A 46 -18.77 13.59 -0.90
CA TYR A 46 -18.02 14.28 -1.95
C TYR A 46 -18.94 15.01 -2.94
N TYR A 47 -20.13 14.48 -3.19
CA TYR A 47 -21.16 15.18 -3.97
C TYR A 47 -21.74 16.39 -3.21
N ALA A 48 -21.86 16.30 -1.88
CA ALA A 48 -22.31 17.42 -1.06
C ALA A 48 -21.26 18.55 -1.00
N LEU A 49 -19.98 18.19 -0.82
CA LEU A 49 -18.86 19.12 -0.80
C LEU A 49 -18.71 19.86 -2.14
N ALA A 50 -18.91 19.18 -3.27
CA ALA A 50 -18.87 19.79 -4.60
C ALA A 50 -19.86 20.97 -4.71
N LYS A 51 -21.11 20.78 -4.27
CA LYS A 51 -22.16 21.80 -4.32
C LYS A 51 -21.87 23.02 -3.44
N ALA A 52 -21.20 22.82 -2.31
CA ALA A 52 -20.98 23.89 -1.34
C ALA A 52 -19.76 24.77 -1.67
N LYS A 53 -18.74 24.22 -2.35
CA LYS A 53 -17.41 24.85 -2.39
C LYS A 53 -16.67 24.74 -3.74
N ASN A 54 -17.27 24.21 -4.80
CA ASN A 54 -16.68 24.00 -6.14
C ASN A 54 -15.37 23.17 -6.20
N ALA A 55 -14.78 22.83 -5.05
CA ALA A 55 -13.52 22.08 -4.91
C ALA A 55 -13.59 20.64 -5.44
N PHE A 56 -14.79 20.07 -5.59
CA PHE A 56 -14.98 18.66 -5.94
C PHE A 56 -15.81 18.47 -7.22
N ASN A 57 -15.78 19.44 -8.15
CA ASN A 57 -16.58 19.36 -9.38
C ASN A 57 -16.26 18.13 -10.25
N TRP A 58 -15.04 17.61 -10.17
CA TRP A 58 -14.61 16.39 -10.86
C TRP A 58 -15.40 15.14 -10.44
N VAL A 59 -16.02 15.13 -9.25
CA VAL A 59 -16.86 14.02 -8.75
C VAL A 59 -18.07 13.77 -9.67
N ALA A 60 -18.56 14.79 -10.38
CA ALA A 60 -19.67 14.65 -11.31
C ALA A 60 -19.30 13.86 -12.58
N ALA A 61 -18.01 13.78 -12.92
CA ALA A 61 -17.51 13.03 -14.07
C ALA A 61 -17.22 11.55 -13.75
N ALA A 62 -17.23 11.17 -12.48
CA ALA A 62 -16.92 9.81 -12.04
C ALA A 62 -17.93 8.78 -12.59
N THR A 63 -17.42 7.73 -13.22
CA THR A 63 -18.21 6.65 -13.82
C THR A 63 -17.99 5.32 -13.13
N ARG A 64 -18.93 4.38 -13.29
CA ARG A 64 -18.79 3.00 -12.79
C ARG A 64 -17.64 2.22 -13.45
N GLY A 65 -17.18 2.67 -14.63
CA GLY A 65 -16.09 2.06 -15.38
C GLY A 65 -14.71 2.41 -14.82
N ASP A 66 -14.60 3.53 -14.10
CA ASP A 66 -13.34 4.14 -13.71
C ASP A 66 -12.55 3.23 -12.78
N GLY A 67 -11.28 3.08 -13.12
CA GLY A 67 -10.29 2.39 -12.29
C GLY A 67 -9.68 3.28 -11.23
N VAL A 68 -9.56 4.56 -11.56
CA VAL A 68 -9.09 5.63 -10.69
C VAL A 68 -9.97 6.85 -10.95
N VAL A 69 -10.35 7.55 -9.89
CA VAL A 69 -10.98 8.87 -9.98
C VAL A 69 -10.15 9.84 -9.15
N GLU A 70 -9.73 10.96 -9.73
CA GLU A 70 -8.84 11.89 -9.04
C GLU A 70 -9.14 13.35 -9.35
N GLY A 71 -8.67 14.22 -8.45
CA GLY A 71 -8.69 15.66 -8.68
C GLY A 71 -8.21 16.47 -7.48
N ASN A 72 -7.90 17.73 -7.75
CA ASN A 72 -7.70 18.76 -6.74
C ASN A 72 -8.95 18.88 -5.86
N GLY A 73 -8.76 19.26 -4.62
CA GLY A 73 -9.85 19.44 -3.69
C GLY A 73 -9.71 20.72 -2.88
N TRP A 74 -9.67 20.53 -1.58
CA TRP A 74 -9.93 21.55 -0.58
C TRP A 74 -8.62 22.17 -0.10
N GLU A 75 -8.65 23.44 0.28
CA GLU A 75 -7.49 24.12 0.86
C GLU A 75 -7.08 23.46 2.19
N ARG A 76 -5.77 23.37 2.44
CA ARG A 76 -5.27 22.87 3.72
C ARG A 76 -5.89 23.60 4.91
N VAL A 77 -6.00 22.87 6.02
CA VAL A 77 -6.61 23.39 7.26
C VAL A 77 -5.86 24.60 7.84
N ASP A 78 -4.59 24.80 7.47
CA ASP A 78 -3.73 25.90 7.91
C ASP A 78 -3.92 27.20 7.09
N GLY A 79 -4.74 27.19 6.03
CA GLY A 79 -5.06 28.38 5.23
C GLY A 79 -3.90 28.84 4.33
N SER A 80 -3.08 27.91 3.87
CA SER A 80 -1.85 28.21 3.11
C SER A 80 -2.08 28.41 1.61
N GLU A 81 -3.33 28.47 1.11
CA GLU A 81 -3.71 28.43 -0.31
C GLU A 81 -3.24 27.18 -1.08
N MET A 82 -2.64 26.21 -0.39
CA MET A 82 -2.27 24.91 -0.96
C MET A 82 -3.45 23.96 -0.82
N HIS A 83 -3.74 23.22 -1.88
CA HIS A 83 -4.93 22.38 -1.96
C HIS A 83 -4.55 20.90 -1.94
N ASP A 84 -5.36 20.11 -1.22
CA ASP A 84 -5.20 18.66 -1.17
C ASP A 84 -5.56 18.04 -2.54
N TRP A 85 -4.84 16.98 -2.90
CA TRP A 85 -5.16 16.11 -4.03
C TRP A 85 -5.81 14.82 -3.54
N PHE A 86 -6.91 14.40 -4.17
CA PHE A 86 -7.64 13.20 -3.80
C PHE A 86 -7.59 12.20 -4.95
N SER A 87 -7.13 10.98 -4.67
CA SER A 87 -7.10 9.88 -5.64
C SER A 87 -7.83 8.67 -5.06
N PHE A 88 -8.90 8.25 -5.73
CA PHE A 88 -9.70 7.07 -5.42
C PHE A 88 -9.27 5.93 -6.33
N TYR A 89 -8.72 4.87 -5.75
CA TYR A 89 -8.25 3.68 -6.46
C TYR A 89 -9.25 2.53 -6.26
N ARG A 90 -9.77 1.97 -7.37
CA ARG A 90 -10.79 0.91 -7.32
C ARG A 90 -10.15 -0.44 -7.03
N ILE A 91 -10.54 -1.06 -5.93
CA ILE A 91 -9.99 -2.33 -5.47
C ILE A 91 -11.12 -3.18 -4.88
N ASP A 92 -11.06 -4.49 -5.01
CA ASP A 92 -11.87 -5.42 -4.19
C ASP A 92 -10.99 -5.82 -3.00
N LEU A 93 -11.12 -5.13 -1.86
CA LEU A 93 -10.17 -5.28 -0.74
C LEU A 93 -10.36 -6.64 -0.04
N ASN A 94 -11.60 -7.09 0.07
CA ASN A 94 -11.96 -8.28 0.84
C ASN A 94 -12.22 -9.53 -0.03
N GLY A 95 -12.14 -9.42 -1.36
CA GLY A 95 -12.31 -10.52 -2.31
C GLY A 95 -13.77 -10.95 -2.50
N ASP A 96 -14.74 -10.10 -2.14
CA ASP A 96 -16.18 -10.44 -2.19
C ASP A 96 -16.84 -10.14 -3.55
N GLY A 97 -16.07 -9.58 -4.50
CA GLY A 97 -16.55 -9.21 -5.82
C GLY A 97 -17.30 -7.88 -5.86
N LEU A 98 -17.41 -7.14 -4.75
CA LEU A 98 -17.81 -5.74 -4.73
C LEU A 98 -16.58 -4.83 -4.79
N CYS A 99 -16.73 -3.69 -5.47
CA CYS A 99 -15.64 -2.73 -5.52
C CYS A 99 -15.68 -1.83 -4.28
N ASP A 100 -14.50 -1.63 -3.72
CA ASP A 100 -14.16 -0.67 -2.69
C ASP A 100 -13.34 0.48 -3.32
N TRP A 101 -13.28 1.60 -2.60
CA TRP A 101 -12.30 2.64 -2.90
C TRP A 101 -11.23 2.70 -1.83
N TYR A 102 -9.98 2.62 -2.26
CA TYR A 102 -8.84 3.11 -1.50
C TYR A 102 -8.65 4.59 -1.86
N LEU A 103 -8.94 5.49 -0.93
CA LEU A 103 -8.66 6.92 -1.11
C LEU A 103 -7.27 7.24 -0.58
N ASN A 104 -6.48 7.94 -1.37
CA ASN A 104 -5.30 8.66 -0.94
C ASN A 104 -5.57 10.17 -1.02
N ALA A 105 -5.58 10.84 0.13
CA ALA A 105 -5.62 12.29 0.21
C ALA A 105 -4.20 12.79 0.49
N ALA A 106 -3.62 13.50 -0.47
CA ALA A 106 -2.28 14.04 -0.39
C ALA A 106 -2.32 15.56 -0.17
N ALA A 107 -1.70 16.04 0.90
CA ALA A 107 -1.61 17.44 1.25
C ALA A 107 -0.18 17.96 0.98
N PRO A 108 0.00 19.02 0.16
CA PRO A 108 1.32 19.61 -0.06
C PRO A 108 1.87 20.20 1.24
N MET A 109 3.09 19.85 1.65
CA MET A 109 3.73 20.41 2.85
C MET A 109 4.54 21.66 2.53
N SER A 110 5.02 21.77 1.30
CA SER A 110 5.80 22.89 0.82
C SER A 110 5.57 23.08 -0.69
N THR A 111 5.97 24.24 -1.21
CA THR A 111 6.04 24.48 -2.65
C THR A 111 7.16 23.68 -3.35
N GLY A 112 8.06 23.05 -2.56
CA GLY A 112 9.17 22.23 -3.05
C GLY A 112 8.78 20.81 -3.49
N GLY A 113 7.50 20.46 -3.40
CA GLY A 113 6.96 19.18 -3.89
C GLY A 113 6.82 18.09 -2.82
N ASP A 114 7.21 18.36 -1.57
CA ASP A 114 6.94 17.46 -0.45
C ASP A 114 5.44 17.43 -0.14
N ARG A 115 4.91 16.24 0.11
CA ARG A 115 3.52 16.01 0.51
C ARG A 115 3.44 15.06 1.70
N GLU A 116 2.39 15.22 2.49
CA GLU A 116 1.94 14.17 3.41
C GLU A 116 0.67 13.55 2.86
N SER A 117 0.32 12.37 3.34
CA SER A 117 -0.94 11.74 2.96
C SER A 117 -1.65 11.05 4.10
N ILE A 118 -2.94 10.85 3.90
CA ILE A 118 -3.79 9.97 4.71
C ILE A 118 -4.59 9.09 3.77
N ASN A 119 -4.84 7.84 4.18
CA ASN A 119 -5.71 6.95 3.45
C ASN A 119 -7.07 6.80 4.14
N THR A 120 -8.09 6.52 3.34
CA THR A 120 -9.43 6.14 3.81
C THR A 120 -9.94 5.04 2.91
N LEU A 121 -10.49 3.98 3.48
CA LEU A 121 -11.10 2.89 2.74
C LEU A 121 -12.61 3.11 2.73
N TYR A 122 -13.22 2.97 1.56
CA TYR A 122 -14.67 2.99 1.41
C TYR A 122 -15.12 1.63 0.93
N LEU A 123 -15.68 0.84 1.85
CA LEU A 123 -16.18 -0.47 1.49
C LEU A 123 -17.51 -0.38 0.75
N GLY A 124 -17.59 -1.06 -0.39
CA GLY A 124 -18.81 -1.20 -1.16
C GLY A 124 -19.79 -2.14 -0.47
N ARG A 125 -21.00 -1.65 -0.17
CA ARG A 125 -22.11 -2.42 0.41
C ARG A 125 -23.37 -2.24 -0.42
N ALA A 126 -24.37 -3.09 -0.18
CA ALA A 126 -25.66 -2.98 -0.86
C ALA A 126 -26.34 -1.61 -0.63
N ALA A 127 -26.15 -1.02 0.55
CA ALA A 127 -26.70 0.28 0.94
C ALA A 127 -25.82 1.49 0.54
N GLY A 128 -24.70 1.28 -0.14
CA GLY A 128 -23.76 2.33 -0.52
C GLY A 128 -22.38 2.11 0.10
N TRP A 129 -21.74 3.18 0.57
CA TRP A 129 -20.34 3.18 1.00
C TRP A 129 -20.23 3.18 2.52
N THR A 130 -19.43 2.25 3.06
CA THR A 130 -19.02 2.28 4.48
C THR A 130 -17.62 2.84 4.58
N ARG A 131 -17.48 3.98 5.26
CA ARG A 131 -16.19 4.65 5.47
C ARG A 131 -15.39 3.97 6.58
N ILE A 132 -14.10 3.79 6.34
CA ILE A 132 -13.10 3.29 7.27
C ILE A 132 -11.88 4.19 7.17
N GLY A 133 -11.56 4.91 8.24
CA GLY A 133 -10.45 5.84 8.26
C GLY A 133 -10.42 6.59 9.59
N ALA A 134 -9.44 7.48 9.75
CA ALA A 134 -9.40 8.37 10.91
C ALA A 134 -10.69 9.19 11.04
N ASP A 135 -11.07 9.59 12.24
CA ASP A 135 -12.31 10.36 12.43
C ASP A 135 -12.18 11.72 11.75
N VAL A 136 -13.13 12.05 10.88
CA VAL A 136 -13.20 13.32 10.14
C VAL A 136 -14.65 13.81 10.14
N PRO A 137 -14.92 15.11 10.36
CA PRO A 137 -16.26 15.68 10.27
C PRO A 137 -16.92 15.42 8.91
N GLN A 138 -18.24 15.18 8.90
CA GLN A 138 -18.97 14.82 7.67
C GLN A 138 -18.98 15.96 6.63
N ASP A 139 -18.91 17.21 7.08
CA ASP A 139 -18.85 18.42 6.25
C ASP A 139 -17.42 18.76 5.77
N LYS A 140 -16.45 17.89 6.03
CA LYS A 140 -15.04 18.04 5.63
C LYS A 140 -14.61 16.87 4.75
N PRO A 141 -13.68 17.08 3.80
CA PRO A 141 -13.09 15.97 3.05
C PRO A 141 -12.21 15.11 3.95
N ASP A 142 -11.94 13.87 3.55
CA ASP A 142 -11.01 12.97 4.25
C ASP A 142 -9.56 13.37 4.00
N GLY A 143 -9.20 14.54 4.52
CA GLY A 143 -7.87 15.14 4.40
C GLY A 143 -7.14 15.20 5.75
N LEU A 144 -5.86 15.54 5.67
CA LEU A 144 -5.02 15.73 6.85
C LEU A 144 -5.51 16.94 7.67
N GLY A 145 -5.28 16.91 8.98
CA GLY A 145 -5.61 18.03 9.88
C GLY A 145 -7.09 18.22 10.24
N TYR A 146 -8.05 17.61 9.54
CA TYR A 146 -9.48 17.68 9.90
C TYR A 146 -9.91 16.72 11.02
N GLY A 147 -9.05 15.77 11.41
CA GLY A 147 -9.36 14.74 12.41
C GLY A 147 -8.83 15.03 13.82
N LYS A 148 -9.22 14.20 14.80
CA LYS A 148 -8.98 14.47 16.23
C LYS A 148 -7.51 14.40 16.66
N THR A 149 -6.68 13.51 16.08
CA THR A 149 -5.25 13.41 16.43
C THR A 149 -4.38 12.94 15.26
N SER A 150 -3.14 13.42 15.19
CA SER A 150 -2.11 12.92 14.26
C SER A 150 -1.81 11.43 14.48
N ALA A 151 -1.90 10.94 15.71
CA ALA A 151 -1.70 9.54 16.05
C ALA A 151 -2.73 8.61 15.38
N GLN A 152 -4.01 8.99 15.37
CA GLN A 152 -5.06 8.22 14.69
C GLN A 152 -4.86 8.24 13.16
N GLN A 153 -4.52 9.40 12.59
CA GLN A 153 -4.28 9.53 11.14
C GLN A 153 -3.12 8.63 10.67
N ARG A 154 -2.06 8.49 11.46
CA ARG A 154 -0.93 7.60 11.17
C ARG A 154 -1.29 6.11 11.09
N GLN A 155 -2.37 5.67 11.75
CA GLN A 155 -2.85 4.28 11.67
C GLN A 155 -3.43 3.95 10.30
N PHE A 156 -3.92 4.96 9.58
CA PHE A 156 -4.49 4.84 8.24
C PHE A 156 -3.55 5.37 7.15
N LEU A 157 -2.24 5.44 7.42
CA LEU A 157 -1.23 5.72 6.40
C LEU A 157 -0.68 4.39 5.86
N PHE A 158 -1.36 3.82 4.89
CA PHE A 158 -0.97 2.56 4.25
C PHE A 158 0.04 2.78 3.12
N GLY A 159 -0.09 3.88 2.37
CA GLY A 159 0.79 4.29 1.26
C GLY A 159 0.07 5.23 0.29
N GLU A 160 0.74 5.74 -0.73
CA GLU A 160 0.12 6.71 -1.66
C GLU A 160 -0.71 6.01 -2.74
N GLU A 161 -0.05 5.15 -3.51
CA GLU A 161 -0.64 4.49 -4.67
C GLU A 161 -0.64 2.98 -4.42
N PRO A 162 -1.82 2.36 -4.19
CA PRO A 162 -1.90 0.93 -4.01
C PRO A 162 -1.75 0.22 -5.35
N SER A 163 -1.16 -0.96 -5.35
CA SER A 163 -1.23 -1.95 -6.44
C SER A 163 -1.68 -3.28 -5.85
N VAL A 164 -2.18 -4.19 -6.69
CA VAL A 164 -2.81 -5.44 -6.22
C VAL A 164 -2.18 -6.66 -6.86
N ILE A 165 -2.01 -7.70 -6.07
CA ILE A 165 -1.71 -9.07 -6.50
C ILE A 165 -2.84 -9.97 -5.99
N HIS A 166 -3.46 -10.72 -6.89
CA HIS A 166 -4.55 -11.63 -6.56
C HIS A 166 -4.03 -13.04 -6.29
N ASP A 167 -4.47 -13.67 -5.19
CA ASP A 167 -4.31 -15.10 -4.95
C ASP A 167 -5.55 -15.85 -5.43
N ALA A 168 -5.47 -16.46 -6.61
CA ALA A 168 -6.57 -17.20 -7.24
C ALA A 168 -6.98 -18.45 -6.46
N VAL A 169 -6.08 -19.04 -5.66
CA VAL A 169 -6.39 -20.23 -4.85
C VAL A 169 -7.22 -19.82 -3.63
N ARG A 170 -6.83 -18.74 -2.95
CA ARG A 170 -7.50 -18.26 -1.74
C ARG A 170 -8.63 -17.27 -2.02
N LYS A 171 -8.70 -16.75 -3.25
CA LYS A 171 -9.58 -15.65 -3.68
C LYS A 171 -9.40 -14.40 -2.82
N VAL A 172 -8.15 -14.06 -2.52
CA VAL A 172 -7.77 -12.90 -1.69
C VAL A 172 -6.94 -11.93 -2.52
N ASN A 173 -7.13 -10.63 -2.32
CA ASN A 173 -6.29 -9.59 -2.89
C ASN A 173 -5.29 -9.09 -1.85
N TYR A 174 -4.01 -9.06 -2.22
CA TYR A 174 -2.96 -8.44 -1.43
C TYR A 174 -2.65 -7.05 -1.99
N VAL A 175 -2.62 -6.04 -1.12
CA VAL A 175 -2.30 -4.67 -1.51
C VAL A 175 -0.81 -4.43 -1.30
N VAL A 176 -0.12 -4.02 -2.37
CA VAL A 176 1.25 -3.54 -2.36
C VAL A 176 1.21 -2.02 -2.37
N ALA A 177 1.84 -1.36 -1.40
CA ALA A 177 1.91 0.10 -1.36
C ALA A 177 3.29 0.58 -0.88
N ALA A 178 3.62 1.84 -1.16
CA ALA A 178 4.86 2.47 -0.71
C ALA A 178 4.64 3.98 -0.50
N LEU A 179 5.62 4.64 0.11
CA LEU A 179 5.75 6.09 0.11
C LEU A 179 6.86 6.48 -0.87
N TYR A 180 6.53 7.30 -1.87
CA TYR A 180 7.49 7.74 -2.88
C TYR A 180 8.34 8.92 -2.41
N SER A 181 9.33 9.32 -3.22
CA SER A 181 10.25 10.43 -2.94
C SER A 181 9.56 11.76 -2.63
N ARG A 182 8.33 11.94 -3.11
CA ARG A 182 7.51 13.13 -2.85
C ARG A 182 6.96 13.18 -1.42
N ASN A 183 7.01 12.09 -0.65
CA ASN A 183 6.38 12.03 0.66
C ASN A 183 7.36 12.40 1.80
N GLY A 184 6.98 13.36 2.65
CA GLY A 184 7.78 13.78 3.80
C GLY A 184 8.01 12.67 4.85
N GLN A 185 7.19 11.61 4.82
CA GLN A 185 7.31 10.45 5.72
C GLN A 185 8.14 9.30 5.11
N ARG A 186 8.67 9.42 3.88
CA ARG A 186 9.42 8.34 3.21
C ARG A 186 10.57 7.81 4.07
N SER A 187 11.36 8.70 4.67
CA SER A 187 12.52 8.32 5.50
C SER A 187 12.11 7.56 6.77
N GLY A 188 10.97 7.91 7.37
CA GLY A 188 10.45 7.20 8.54
C GLY A 188 9.90 5.82 8.20
N ARG A 189 9.45 5.64 6.96
CA ARG A 189 8.52 4.58 6.57
C ARG A 189 8.89 3.96 5.21
N PRO A 190 10.18 3.63 4.97
CA PRO A 190 10.69 3.26 3.66
C PRO A 190 10.21 1.87 3.22
N GLY A 191 10.38 1.60 1.92
CA GLY A 191 10.16 0.27 1.36
C GLY A 191 8.73 0.00 0.89
N TYR A 192 8.58 -1.12 0.20
CA TYR A 192 7.29 -1.68 -0.18
C TYR A 192 6.61 -2.36 1.00
N ARG A 193 5.30 -2.18 1.13
CA ARG A 193 4.48 -2.80 2.17
C ARG A 193 3.47 -3.73 1.55
N ILE A 194 3.25 -4.87 2.19
CA ILE A 194 2.26 -5.86 1.78
C ILE A 194 1.17 -5.85 2.83
N PHE A 195 -0.06 -5.62 2.40
CA PHE A 195 -1.23 -5.63 3.26
C PHE A 195 -2.21 -6.72 2.86
N ASP A 196 -2.90 -7.27 3.85
CA ASP A 196 -4.16 -7.98 3.66
C ASP A 196 -5.32 -7.26 4.35
N TRP A 197 -6.53 -7.61 3.93
CA TRP A 197 -7.74 -7.14 4.58
C TRP A 197 -7.97 -7.87 5.91
N ASP A 198 -8.06 -7.11 7.00
CA ASP A 198 -8.44 -7.58 8.33
C ASP A 198 -9.92 -7.22 8.56
N ALA A 199 -10.79 -8.22 8.37
CA ALA A 199 -12.23 -8.05 8.50
C ALA A 199 -12.68 -7.76 9.94
N ASP A 200 -11.99 -8.32 10.94
CA ASP A 200 -12.34 -8.16 12.34
C ASP A 200 -12.08 -6.73 12.81
N ARG A 201 -10.96 -6.17 12.34
CA ARG A 201 -10.56 -4.79 12.68
C ARG A 201 -11.03 -3.76 11.67
N ASN A 202 -11.64 -4.19 10.55
CA ASN A 202 -12.04 -3.34 9.44
C ASN A 202 -10.87 -2.44 8.98
N THR A 203 -9.72 -3.02 8.64
CA THR A 203 -8.55 -2.26 8.21
C THR A 203 -7.60 -3.08 7.33
N LEU A 204 -6.59 -2.43 6.78
CA LEU A 204 -5.47 -3.11 6.14
C LEU A 204 -4.42 -3.47 7.19
N ARG A 205 -4.12 -4.77 7.31
CA ARG A 205 -3.10 -5.27 8.21
C ARG A 205 -1.78 -5.42 7.46
N LEU A 206 -0.73 -4.79 7.99
CA LEU A 206 0.63 -4.92 7.47
C LEU A 206 1.15 -6.33 7.74
N LEU A 207 1.66 -7.00 6.70
CA LEU A 207 2.26 -8.32 6.79
C LEU A 207 3.78 -8.23 6.71
N ASP A 208 4.47 -9.10 7.45
CA ASP A 208 5.93 -9.18 7.41
C ASP A 208 6.40 -9.92 6.14
N LYS A 209 6.81 -9.15 5.13
CA LYS A 209 7.36 -9.65 3.86
C LYS A 209 8.75 -10.28 4.01
N TRP A 210 9.43 -10.03 5.13
CA TRP A 210 10.78 -10.52 5.40
C TRP A 210 10.77 -11.85 6.14
N GLU A 211 9.65 -12.23 6.76
CA GLU A 211 9.48 -13.52 7.42
C GLU A 211 9.58 -14.69 6.43
N PRO A 212 10.60 -15.57 6.56
CA PRO A 212 10.79 -16.67 5.63
C PRO A 212 9.59 -17.63 5.59
N GLY A 213 9.16 -17.98 4.37
CA GLY A 213 8.02 -18.88 4.16
C GLY A 213 6.65 -18.23 4.40
N SER A 214 6.59 -16.97 4.85
CA SER A 214 5.32 -16.26 5.02
C SER A 214 4.63 -16.03 3.68
N LYS A 215 3.31 -15.85 3.72
CA LYS A 215 2.55 -15.52 2.52
C LYS A 215 2.98 -14.16 1.95
N ALA A 216 3.30 -13.20 2.80
CA ALA A 216 3.79 -11.89 2.37
C ALA A 216 5.14 -11.98 1.67
N ALA A 217 6.05 -12.85 2.11
CA ALA A 217 7.29 -13.12 1.41
C ALA A 217 7.06 -13.68 0.00
N GLN A 218 6.07 -14.58 -0.16
CA GLN A 218 5.68 -15.09 -1.48
C GLN A 218 5.09 -13.99 -2.38
N VAL A 219 4.19 -13.16 -1.86
CA VAL A 219 3.59 -12.03 -2.58
C VAL A 219 4.68 -11.02 -2.98
N TYR A 220 5.60 -10.72 -2.07
CA TYR A 220 6.70 -9.80 -2.36
C TYR A 220 7.68 -10.36 -3.39
N ALA A 221 8.01 -11.65 -3.33
CA ALA A 221 8.81 -12.30 -4.37
C ALA A 221 8.12 -12.28 -5.74
N TYR A 222 6.80 -12.51 -5.77
CA TYR A 222 6.00 -12.38 -6.99
C TYR A 222 6.04 -10.94 -7.53
N PHE A 223 5.83 -9.95 -6.65
CA PHE A 223 5.94 -8.53 -7.00
C PHE A 223 7.30 -8.18 -7.61
N LYS A 224 8.39 -8.67 -7.02
CA LYS A 224 9.76 -8.47 -7.54
C LYS A 224 9.93 -9.03 -8.96
N ALA A 225 9.33 -10.17 -9.26
CA ALA A 225 9.49 -10.86 -10.54
C ALA A 225 8.52 -10.38 -11.63
N HIS A 226 7.32 -9.95 -11.25
CA HIS A 226 6.20 -9.74 -12.18
C HIS A 226 5.57 -8.35 -12.08
N GLY A 227 6.01 -7.53 -11.13
CA GLY A 227 5.33 -6.29 -10.78
C GLY A 227 3.98 -6.54 -10.13
N ALA A 228 3.18 -5.48 -10.04
CA ALA A 228 1.81 -5.53 -9.55
C ALA A 228 0.92 -4.69 -10.46
N ARG A 229 -0.41 -4.84 -10.36
CA ARG A 229 -1.33 -4.06 -11.20
C ARG A 229 -2.36 -3.31 -10.37
N MET A 230 -2.64 -2.11 -10.85
CA MET A 230 -3.90 -1.40 -10.61
C MET A 230 -4.83 -1.67 -11.78
N ARG A 231 -6.14 -1.74 -11.54
CA ARG A 231 -7.11 -1.49 -12.62
C ARG A 231 -7.05 0.01 -12.92
N ALA A 232 -6.08 0.47 -13.69
CA ALA A 232 -6.06 1.86 -14.16
C ALA A 232 -6.98 2.00 -15.39
N PRO A 233 -7.59 3.18 -15.64
CA PRO A 233 -7.98 3.51 -17.01
C PRO A 233 -6.72 3.59 -17.87
N ALA A 234 -6.82 3.32 -19.18
CA ALA A 234 -5.70 3.33 -20.12
C ALA A 234 -5.00 4.70 -20.31
N ALA A 235 -5.31 5.70 -19.48
CA ALA A 235 -4.92 7.10 -19.65
C ALA A 235 -4.24 7.73 -18.41
N THR A 236 -3.90 6.98 -17.36
CA THR A 236 -2.93 7.48 -16.37
C THR A 236 -1.53 7.25 -16.90
N ALA A 237 -0.67 8.26 -16.91
CA ALA A 237 0.73 8.09 -17.22
C ALA A 237 1.32 6.94 -16.37
N ALA A 238 2.14 6.08 -16.97
CA ALA A 238 2.76 4.94 -16.30
C ALA A 238 3.63 5.33 -15.09
N SER A 239 3.86 6.63 -14.86
CA SER A 239 4.70 7.21 -13.81
C SER A 239 4.11 7.19 -12.39
N ASP A 240 2.79 7.01 -12.22
CA ASP A 240 2.12 7.27 -10.93
C ASP A 240 1.39 6.03 -10.34
N THR A 241 1.90 4.82 -10.63
CA THR A 241 1.46 3.59 -9.94
C THR A 241 2.65 2.65 -9.73
N ILE A 242 2.65 1.87 -8.63
CA ILE A 242 3.65 0.82 -8.40
C ILE A 242 3.40 -0.33 -9.38
N GLN A 243 3.86 -0.19 -10.63
CA GLN A 243 3.71 -1.24 -11.64
C GLN A 243 4.85 -2.25 -11.60
N ALA A 244 6.05 -1.79 -11.26
CA ALA A 244 7.26 -2.59 -11.23
C ALA A 244 8.00 -2.42 -9.91
N PHE A 245 8.84 -3.40 -9.62
CA PHE A 245 9.75 -3.37 -8.49
C PHE A 245 10.94 -2.46 -8.78
N ASP A 246 11.21 -1.55 -7.86
CA ASP A 246 12.39 -0.69 -7.82
C ASP A 246 13.36 -1.22 -6.75
N PRO A 247 14.54 -1.72 -7.13
CA PRO A 247 15.54 -2.21 -6.17
C PRO A 247 16.06 -1.11 -5.24
N ASP A 248 16.04 0.16 -5.65
CA ASP A 248 16.55 1.26 -4.82
C ASP A 248 15.64 1.54 -3.63
N VAL A 249 14.32 1.29 -3.78
CA VAL A 249 13.36 1.36 -2.68
C VAL A 249 13.64 0.30 -1.62
N GLU A 250 13.98 -0.93 -2.03
CA GLU A 250 14.38 -2.01 -1.09
C GLU A 250 15.74 -1.73 -0.46
N ALA A 251 16.71 -1.25 -1.24
CA ALA A 251 18.04 -0.91 -0.75
C ALA A 251 17.96 0.19 0.33
N PHE A 252 17.14 1.22 0.11
CA PHE A 252 16.91 2.29 1.07
C PHE A 252 16.19 1.79 2.33
N GLU A 253 15.22 0.89 2.22
CA GLU A 253 14.60 0.25 3.40
C GLU A 253 15.62 -0.52 4.23
N LEU A 254 16.52 -1.28 3.58
CA LEU A 254 17.58 -2.00 4.26
C LEU A 254 18.58 -1.04 4.93
N GLU A 255 19.01 0.02 4.25
CA GLU A 255 19.89 1.04 4.81
C GLU A 255 19.29 1.65 6.08
N GLN A 256 18.03 2.10 6.01
CA GLN A 256 17.31 2.68 7.15
C GLN A 256 17.08 1.66 8.27
N ALA A 257 16.80 0.39 7.94
CA ALA A 257 16.65 -0.65 8.96
C ALA A 257 17.98 -0.97 9.67
N CYS A 258 19.12 -0.77 9.01
CA CYS A 258 20.43 -1.05 9.60
C CYS A 258 21.03 0.11 10.38
N ASP A 259 20.63 1.35 10.10
CA ASP A 259 21.01 2.52 10.91
C ASP A 259 20.22 2.54 12.24
N PRO A 260 20.86 2.34 13.42
CA PRO A 260 20.21 2.42 14.73
C PRO A 260 19.54 3.76 15.03
N GLN A 261 20.00 4.84 14.40
CA GLN A 261 19.50 6.21 14.59
C GLN A 261 18.36 6.56 13.62
N SER A 262 18.03 5.67 12.68
CA SER A 262 16.97 5.96 11.71
C SER A 262 15.62 6.17 12.40
N ALA A 263 14.78 7.00 11.77
CA ALA A 263 13.41 7.21 12.24
C ALA A 263 12.60 5.91 12.21
N LEU A 264 12.90 5.00 11.27
CA LEU A 264 12.29 3.68 11.17
C LEU A 264 12.51 2.86 12.47
N ARG A 265 13.71 2.93 13.07
CA ARG A 265 14.02 2.22 14.33
C ARG A 265 13.61 2.99 15.58
N SER A 266 13.70 4.31 15.55
CA SER A 266 13.50 5.17 16.72
C SER A 266 12.02 5.39 17.06
N PHE A 267 11.10 5.22 16.09
CA PHE A 267 9.68 5.47 16.28
C PHE A 267 8.81 4.30 15.76
N PRO A 268 8.92 3.09 16.33
CA PRO A 268 8.22 1.91 15.83
C PRO A 268 6.69 2.05 15.91
N GLU A 269 6.14 2.77 16.89
CA GLU A 269 4.68 3.00 16.93
C GLU A 269 4.21 3.90 15.79
N ALA A 270 5.07 4.81 15.35
CA ALA A 270 4.77 5.73 14.25
C ALA A 270 5.11 5.15 12.87
N ASN A 271 6.03 4.20 12.76
CA ASN A 271 6.60 3.77 11.48
C ASN A 271 6.42 2.29 11.14
N GLY A 272 5.90 1.51 12.10
CA GLY A 272 5.84 0.06 12.01
C GLY A 272 7.08 -0.58 12.61
N VAL A 273 6.91 -1.75 13.22
CA VAL A 273 8.02 -2.51 13.81
C VAL A 273 8.89 -3.08 12.69
N VAL A 274 10.20 -2.82 12.75
CA VAL A 274 11.16 -3.40 11.80
C VAL A 274 11.18 -4.92 11.97
N SER A 275 11.07 -5.64 10.86
CA SER A 275 11.15 -7.09 10.89
C SER A 275 12.49 -7.55 11.45
N LYS A 276 12.46 -8.49 12.41
CA LYS A 276 13.66 -9.16 12.92
C LYS A 276 14.44 -9.86 11.80
N TYR A 277 13.75 -10.32 10.75
CA TYR A 277 14.37 -11.00 9.61
C TYR A 277 15.05 -10.02 8.66
N LEU A 278 14.54 -8.79 8.54
CA LEU A 278 15.26 -7.71 7.86
C LEU A 278 16.53 -7.34 8.61
N LEU A 279 16.47 -7.22 9.94
CA LEU A 279 17.63 -6.86 10.78
C LEU A 279 18.78 -7.86 10.68
N VAL A 280 18.50 -9.15 10.45
CA VAL A 280 19.56 -10.17 10.21
C VAL A 280 20.37 -9.88 8.94
N ARG A 281 19.86 -9.06 8.01
CA ARG A 281 20.56 -8.67 6.78
C ARG A 281 21.53 -7.51 6.97
N CYS A 282 21.53 -6.88 8.14
CA CYS A 282 22.47 -5.81 8.44
C CYS A 282 23.88 -6.39 8.57
N LYS A 283 24.82 -5.88 7.77
CA LYS A 283 26.23 -6.23 7.90
C LYS A 283 26.71 -5.75 9.27
N HIS A 284 27.34 -6.64 10.03
CA HIS A 284 28.10 -6.27 11.23
C HIS A 284 29.34 -5.48 10.85
#